data_AF-A0A654E1X5-F1
#
_entry.id   AF-A0A654E1X5-F1
#
_cell.length_a   1.000
_cell.length_b   1.000
_cell.length_c   1.000
_cell.angle_alpha   90.00
_cell.angle_beta   90.00
_cell.angle_gamma   90.00
#
_symmetry.space_group_name_H-M   'P 1'
#
loop_
_entity.id
_entity.type
_entity.pdbx_description
1 polymer ?
#
loop_
_entity_poly.entity_id
_entity_poly.type
_entity_poly.pdbx_seq_one_letter_code
_entity_poly.pdbx_strand_id
1 'polypeptide(L)' 'MTKKKSEDDHKPKVNKELEGFDIRIDPFGEIKSTIDIDKINQFLNKSVDDKKLRDRDDLEELKKGKKD' A
#
# COMPACT_ATOMS: atom_id res chain seq x y z
N MET A 1 -18.10 -24.65 30.62
CA MET A 1 -17.55 -24.86 29.26
C MET A 1 -16.96 -23.56 28.77
N THR A 2 -15.63 -23.47 28.71
CA THR A 2 -14.88 -22.25 28.39
C THR A 2 -14.98 -22.00 26.89
N LYS A 3 -15.76 -20.99 26.50
CA LYS A 3 -15.93 -20.57 25.10
C LYS A 3 -14.59 -20.02 24.61
N LYS A 4 -13.82 -20.83 23.85
CA LYS A 4 -12.65 -20.35 23.10
C LYS A 4 -13.13 -19.19 22.24
N LYS A 5 -12.70 -17.99 22.59
CA LYS A 5 -12.86 -16.79 21.78
C LYS A 5 -12.04 -17.06 20.53
N SER A 6 -12.69 -17.58 19.48
CA SER A 6 -12.11 -17.66 18.15
C SER A 6 -11.59 -16.26 17.86
N GLU A 7 -10.27 -16.13 17.75
CA GLU A 7 -9.62 -14.91 17.30
C GLU A 7 -10.31 -14.56 15.99
N ASP A 8 -11.20 -13.57 16.07
CA ASP A 8 -11.86 -13.02 14.91
C ASP A 8 -10.71 -12.59 14.02
N ASP A 9 -10.59 -13.30 12.91
CA ASP A 9 -9.61 -13.14 11.84
C ASP A 9 -9.77 -11.69 11.38
N HIS A 10 -9.13 -10.77 12.12
CA HIS A 10 -9.24 -9.31 11.97
C HIS A 10 -8.53 -8.94 10.67
N LYS A 11 -9.11 -9.40 9.56
CA LYS A 11 -8.69 -9.02 8.23
C LYS A 11 -8.84 -7.52 8.18
N PRO A 12 -7.76 -6.79 7.91
CA PRO A 12 -7.85 -5.35 7.80
C PRO A 12 -8.91 -5.00 6.75
N LYS A 13 -9.75 -3.99 7.04
CA LYS A 13 -10.70 -3.44 6.06
C LYS A 13 -9.92 -2.73 4.97
N VAL A 14 -9.47 -3.51 3.99
CA VAL A 14 -8.71 -3.06 2.83
C VAL A 14 -9.66 -2.77 1.65
N ASN A 15 -9.15 -2.05 0.65
CA ASN A 15 -9.85 -1.87 -0.62
C ASN A 15 -10.17 -3.25 -1.24
N LYS A 16 -11.28 -3.39 -1.95
CA LYS A 16 -11.63 -4.63 -2.68
C LYS A 16 -10.51 -5.11 -3.61
N GLU A 17 -9.76 -4.18 -4.23
CA GLU A 17 -8.61 -4.50 -5.08
C GLU A 17 -7.42 -5.11 -4.31
N LEU A 18 -7.43 -5.01 -2.99
CA LEU A 18 -6.43 -5.53 -2.06
C LEU A 18 -6.99 -6.65 -1.19
N GLU A 19 -8.12 -7.26 -1.55
CA GLU A 19 -8.66 -8.41 -0.82
C GLU A 19 -7.63 -9.57 -0.82
N GLY A 20 -7.31 -10.08 0.37
CA GLY A 20 -6.22 -11.07 0.56
C GLY A 20 -4.82 -10.46 0.72
N PHE A 21 -4.70 -9.13 0.76
CA PHE A 21 -3.48 -8.46 1.18
C PHE A 21 -3.27 -8.65 2.69
N ASP A 22 -2.13 -9.22 3.05
CA ASP A 22 -1.68 -9.34 4.43
C ASP A 22 -0.21 -8.91 4.51
N ILE A 23 0.11 -8.13 5.53
CA ILE A 23 1.44 -7.57 5.77
C ILE A 23 1.80 -7.79 7.24
N ARG A 24 2.96 -8.40 7.47
CA ARG A 24 3.47 -8.74 8.80
C ARG A 24 4.92 -8.29 8.93
N ILE A 25 5.27 -7.80 10.12
CA ILE A 25 6.64 -7.46 10.46
C ILE A 25 7.15 -8.56 11.38
N ASP A 26 8.26 -9.19 11.01
CA ASP A 26 8.87 -10.21 11.86
C ASP A 26 9.78 -9.58 12.95
N PRO A 27 10.26 -10.36 13.93
CA PRO A 27 11.10 -9.84 15.00
C PRO A 27 12.44 -9.23 14.55
N PHE A 28 12.87 -9.53 13.31
CA PHE A 28 14.07 -8.96 12.70
C PHE A 28 13.78 -7.67 11.92
N GLY A 29 12.52 -7.25 11.86
CA GLY A 29 12.07 -6.06 11.14
C GLY A 29 11.87 -6.30 9.64
N GLU A 30 11.86 -7.56 9.19
CA GLU A 30 11.54 -7.87 7.79
C GLU A 30 10.05 -7.73 7.54
N ILE A 31 9.69 -7.09 6.43
CA ILE A 31 8.29 -6.94 6.00
C ILE A 31 7.95 -8.15 5.12
N LYS A 32 7.00 -8.97 5.58
CA LYS A 32 6.44 -10.10 4.83
C LYS A 32 5.05 -9.73 4.33
N SER A 33 4.91 -9.75 3.01
CA SER A 33 3.69 -9.39 2.30
C SER A 33 3.21 -10.56 1.44
N THR A 34 1.90 -10.76 1.33
CA THR A 34 1.33 -11.73 0.38
C THR A 34 1.33 -11.22 -1.06
N ILE A 35 1.50 -9.90 -1.25
CA ILE A 35 1.50 -9.23 -2.55
C ILE A 35 2.89 -8.70 -2.86
N ASP A 36 3.26 -8.73 -4.14
CA ASP A 36 4.49 -8.15 -4.64
C ASP A 36 4.59 -6.64 -4.35
N ILE A 37 5.77 -6.20 -3.92
CA ILE A 37 6.10 -4.80 -3.65
C ILE A 37 5.83 -3.92 -4.87
N ASP A 38 6.11 -4.42 -6.08
CA ASP A 38 5.89 -3.65 -7.31
C ASP A 38 4.40 -3.34 -7.52
N LYS A 39 3.52 -4.29 -7.22
CA LYS A 39 2.07 -4.10 -7.32
C LYS A 39 1.56 -3.11 -6.28
N ILE A 40 2.12 -3.13 -5.07
CA ILE A 40 1.81 -2.16 -4.01
C ILE A 40 2.23 -0.75 -4.44
N ASN A 41 3.43 -0.59 -4.99
CA ASN A 41 3.91 0.70 -5.48
C ASN A 41 3.01 1.26 -6.60
N GLN A 42 2.61 0.42 -7.55
CA GLN A 42 1.65 0.82 -8.59
C GLN A 42 0.30 1.27 -8.01
N PHE A 43 -0.23 0.52 -7.04
CA PHE A 43 -1.47 0.88 -6.35
C PHE A 43 -1.36 2.24 -5.65
N LEU A 44 -0.25 2.48 -4.94
CA LEU A 44 0.01 3.72 -4.24
C LEU A 44 0.15 4.89 -5.21
N ASN A 45 0.94 4.75 -6.27
CA ASN A 45 1.12 5.80 -7.29
C ASN A 45 -0.20 6.20 -7.99
N LYS A 46 -1.15 5.27 -8.09
CA LYS A 46 -2.48 5.52 -8.68
C LYS A 46 -3.45 6.15 -7.68
N SER A 47 -3.44 5.68 -6.43
CA SER A 47 -4.51 5.95 -5.46
C SER A 47 -4.15 7.04 -4.46
N VAL A 48 -2.86 7.31 -4.28
CA VAL A 48 -2.32 8.24 -3.29
C VAL A 48 -1.48 9.28 -4.01
N ASP A 49 -1.72 10.53 -3.64
CA ASP A 49 -0.91 11.64 -4.10
C ASP A 49 0.49 11.61 -3.44
N ASP A 50 1.54 11.72 -4.25
CA ASP A 50 2.92 11.64 -3.78
C ASP A 50 3.29 12.92 -3.02
N LYS A 51 3.24 12.82 -1.68
CA LYS A 51 3.55 13.93 -0.77
C LYS A 51 4.94 14.53 -0.98
N LYS A 52 5.91 13.77 -1.50
CA LYS A 52 7.27 14.26 -1.75
C LYS A 52 7.35 15.20 -2.95
N LEU A 53 6.34 15.17 -3.81
CA LEU A 53 6.29 15.91 -5.07
C LEU A 53 5.34 17.12 -5.00
N ARG A 54 4.65 17.33 -3.86
CA ARG A 54 3.68 18.42 -3.70
C ARG A 54 4.30 19.81 -3.74
N ASP A 55 5.48 19.95 -3.14
CA ASP A 55 6.18 21.24 -3.00
C ASP A 55 7.16 21.48 -4.17
N ARG A 56 7.03 20.73 -5.26
CA ARG A 56 7.87 20.88 -6.44
C ARG A 56 7.16 21.73 -7.48
N ASP A 57 7.60 22.97 -7.61
CA ASP A 57 7.08 23.91 -8.61
C ASP A 57 7.37 23.48 -10.05
N ASP A 58 8.45 22.71 -10.26
CA ASP A 58 8.90 22.22 -11.56
C ASP A 58 8.12 20.98 -12.06
N LEU A 59 7.27 20.39 -11.22
CA LEU A 59 6.62 19.11 -11.52
C LEU A 59 5.65 19.22 -12.71
N GLU A 60 4.93 20.34 -12.80
CA GLU A 60 3.97 20.60 -13.87
C GLU A 60 4.66 20.90 -15.21
N GLU A 61 5.87 21.47 -15.17
CA GLU A 61 6.69 21.72 -16.36
C GLU A 61 7.29 20.42 -16.91
N LEU A 62 7.83 19.56 -16.03
CA LEU A 62 8.33 18.23 -16.36
C LEU A 62 7.25 17.28 -16.92
N LYS A 63 6.00 17.40 -16.46
CA LYS A 63 4.87 16.64 -17.02
C LYS A 63 4.48 17.11 -18.42
N LYS A 64 4.63 18.40 -18.72
CA LYS A 64 4.28 18.97 -20.03
C LYS A 64 5.33 18.62 -21.11
N GLY A 65 6.62 18.63 -20.76
CA GLY A 65 7.71 18.31 -21.69
C GLY A 65 7.82 16.83 -22.13
N LYS A 66 6.96 15.94 -21.60
CA LYS A 66 6.89 14.52 -22.02
C LYS A 66 5.77 14.22 -23.02
N LYS A 67 5.07 15.24 -23.53
CA LYS A 67 3.94 15.09 -24.45
C LYS A 67 4.27 15.30 -25.94
N ASP A 68 5.54 15.47 -26.29
CA ASP A 68 6.00 15.61 -27.68
C ASP A 68 6.54 14.30 -28.26
#